data_AF-A0A4Q5RJ18-F1
#
_entry.id   AF-A0A4Q5RJ18-F1
#
_cell.length_a   1.000
_cell.length_b   1.000
_cell.length_c   1.000
_cell.angle_alpha   90.00
_cell.angle_beta   90.00
_cell.angle_gamma   90.00
#
_symmetry.space_group_name_H-M   'P 1'
#
loop_
_entity.id
_entity.type
_entity.pdbx_description
1 polymer ?
#
loop_
_entity_poly.entity_id
_entity_poly.type
_entity_poly.pdbx_seq_one_letter_code
_entity_poly.pdbx_strand_id
1 'polypeptide(L)' 'MSTEVKEESFTLEELLAGLKESHRLILWNDEVNSFEHVIYCLMKYLDYNDSQAEKIAWEVYW' A
#
# COMPACT_ATOMS: atom_id res chain seq x y z
N MET A 1 9.23 -37.57 22.05
CA MET A 1 8.75 -36.56 21.10
C MET A 1 9.94 -35.72 20.72
N SER A 2 10.34 -35.76 19.45
CA SER A 2 11.49 -35.00 18.95
C SER A 2 10.98 -33.63 18.50
N THR A 3 11.49 -32.55 19.09
CA THR A 3 11.17 -31.18 18.68
C THR A 3 11.94 -30.84 17.42
N GLU A 4 11.23 -30.66 16.30
CA GLU A 4 11.80 -30.12 15.06
C GLU A 4 11.84 -28.59 15.19
N VAL A 5 13.04 -28.01 15.19
CA VAL A 5 13.23 -26.56 15.16
C VAL A 5 13.26 -26.14 13.68
N LYS A 6 12.30 -25.31 13.28
CA LYS A 6 12.23 -24.74 11.94
C LYS A 6 13.03 -23.43 11.95
N GLU A 7 14.22 -23.45 11.36
CA GLU A 7 15.00 -22.22 11.15
C GLU A 7 14.41 -21.45 9.97
N GLU A 8 13.83 -20.28 10.24
CA GLU A 8 13.40 -19.33 9.22
C GLU A 8 14.57 -18.38 8.91
N SER A 9 15.07 -18.43 7.68
CA SER A 9 16.12 -17.52 7.20
C SER A 9 15.48 -16.25 6.62
N PHE A 10 15.78 -15.09 7.20
CA PHE A 10 15.41 -13.79 6.64
C PHE A 10 16.56 -13.23 5.81
N THR A 11 16.22 -12.50 4.75
CA THR A 11 17.20 -11.71 4.00
C THR A 11 17.58 -10.45 4.79
N LEU A 12 18.74 -9.87 4.49
CA LEU A 12 19.17 -8.63 5.13
C LEU A 12 18.22 -7.47 4.81
N GLU A 13 17.70 -7.43 3.59
CA GLU A 13 16.76 -6.42 3.11
C GLU A 13 15.44 -6.44 3.91
N GLU A 14 14.90 -7.62 4.21
CA GLU A 14 13.68 -7.78 5.02
C GLU A 14 13.88 -7.30 6.45
N LEU A 15 15.02 -7.64 7.07
CA LEU A 15 15.37 -7.16 8.41
C LEU A 15 15.49 -5.63 8.45
N LEU A 16 16.14 -5.05 7.43
CA LEU A 16 16.29 -3.60 7.33
C LEU A 16 14.96 -2.89 7.03
N ALA A 17 14.05 -3.52 6.27
CA ALA A 17 12.72 -2.98 6.02
C ALA A 17 11.88 -2.91 7.30
N GLY A 18 11.98 -3.92 8.18
CA GLY A 18 11.29 -3.93 9.47
C GLY A 18 11.81 -2.89 10.48
N LEU A 19 13.03 -2.38 10.29
CA LEU A 19 13.65 -1.34 11.12
C LEU A 19 13.33 0.08 10.63
N LYS A 20 12.79 0.25 9.43
CA LYS A 20 12.40 1.56 8.91
C LYS A 20 11.10 2.03 9.56
N GLU A 21 11.05 3.30 9.95
CA GLU A 21 9.80 3.91 10.41
C GLU A 21 8.76 3.88 9.27
N SER A 22 7.66 3.18 9.52
CA SER A 22 6.55 3.10 8.57
C SER A 22 5.77 4.41 8.57
N HIS A 23 5.65 5.03 7.41
CA HIS A 23 4.87 6.24 7.19
C HIS A 23 3.56 5.88 6.51
N ARG A 24 2.44 6.42 7.01
CA ARG A 24 1.12 6.21 6.40
C ARG A 24 0.85 7.31 5.37
N LEU A 25 0.54 6.90 4.14
CA LEU A 25 -0.03 7.77 3.14
C LEU A 25 -1.54 7.88 3.39
N ILE A 26 -2.06 9.11 3.45
CA ILE A 26 -3.48 9.38 3.66
C ILE A 26 -4.03 10.01 2.38
N LEU A 27 -5.04 9.37 1.79
CA LEU A 27 -5.82 9.96 0.72
C LEU A 27 -7.03 10.67 1.35
N TRP A 28 -7.18 11.97 1.07
CA TRP A 28 -8.22 12.82 1.62
C TRP A 28 -9.15 13.29 0.51
N ASN A 29 -10.46 13.23 0.73
CA ASN A 29 -11.45 13.68 -0.24
C ASN A 29 -11.53 15.21 -0.28
N ASP A 30 -11.65 15.79 -1.47
CA ASP A 30 -11.80 17.22 -1.67
C ASP A 30 -12.79 17.54 -2.80
N GLU A 31 -13.12 18.82 -2.96
CA GLU A 31 -14.06 19.30 -3.99
C GLU A 31 -13.36 19.80 -5.28
N VAL A 32 -12.03 19.71 -5.35
CA VAL A 32 -11.21 20.27 -6.44
C VAL A 32 -10.81 19.18 -7.43
N ASN A 33 -10.41 18.02 -6.95
CA ASN A 33 -9.91 16.92 -7.76
C ASN A 33 -11.05 16.06 -8.30
N SER A 34 -11.03 15.80 -9.61
CA SER A 34 -11.98 14.87 -10.21
C SER A 34 -11.63 13.42 -9.86
N PHE A 35 -12.64 12.56 -9.90
CA PHE A 35 -12.49 11.13 -9.67
C PHE A 35 -11.44 10.48 -10.59
N GLU A 36 -11.46 10.86 -11.88
CA GLU A 36 -10.49 10.40 -12.88
C GLU A 36 -9.06 10.85 -12.55
N HIS A 37 -8.90 12.07 -12.02
CA HIS A 37 -7.59 12.57 -11.60
C HIS A 37 -7.02 11.78 -10.42
N VAL A 38 -7.86 11.43 -9.45
CA VAL A 38 -7.47 10.60 -8.30
C VAL A 38 -7.05 9.20 -8.76
N ILE A 39 -7.84 8.55 -9.62
CA ILE A 39 -7.49 7.22 -10.19
C ILE A 39 -6.15 7.27 -10.93
N TYR A 40 -5.94 8.28 -11.77
CA TYR A 40 -4.68 8.45 -12.48
C TYR A 40 -3.48 8.56 -11.53
N CYS A 41 -3.62 9.34 -10.45
CA CYS A 41 -2.58 9.50 -9.44
C CYS A 41 -2.28 8.18 -8.72
N LEU A 42 -3.31 7.40 -8.36
CA LEU A 42 -3.16 6.09 -7.73
C LEU A 42 -2.42 5.09 -8.64
N MET A 43 -2.75 5.06 -9.93
CA MET A 43 -2.07 4.17 -10.88
C MET A 43 -0.63 4.61 -11.14
N LYS A 44 -0.40 5.91 -11.32
CA LYS A 44 0.90 6.44 -11.74
C LYS A 44 1.96 6.44 -10.63
N TYR A 45 1.55 6.72 -9.40
CA TYR A 45 2.49 6.95 -8.30
C TYR A 45 2.53 5.82 -7.27
N LEU A 46 1.50 4.99 -7.22
CA LEU A 46 1.38 3.90 -6.24
C LEU A 46 1.24 2.52 -6.90
N ASP A 47 1.39 2.45 -8.23
CA ASP A 47 1.36 1.22 -9.04
C ASP A 47 0.10 0.37 -8.83
N TYR A 48 -1.03 1.01 -8.49
CA TYR A 48 -2.31 0.33 -8.46
C TYR A 48 -2.79 0.02 -9.88
N ASN A 49 -3.51 -1.09 -10.03
CA ASN A 49 -4.28 -1.33 -11.25
C ASN A 49 -5.58 -0.51 -11.26
N ASP A 50 -6.19 -0.40 -12.42
CA ASP A 50 -7.40 0.41 -12.66
C ASP A 50 -8.54 0.09 -11.68
N SER A 51 -8.87 -1.19 -11.51
CA SER A 51 -9.94 -1.62 -10.60
C SER A 51 -9.63 -1.34 -9.12
N GLN A 52 -8.36 -1.48 -8.71
CA GLN A 52 -7.92 -1.12 -7.36
C GLN A 52 -8.02 0.37 -7.12
N ALA A 53 -7.54 1.18 -8.08
CA ALA A 53 -7.57 2.63 -8.00
C ALA A 53 -9.02 3.16 -7.95
N GLU A 54 -9.90 2.63 -8.78
CA GLU A 54 -11.33 2.98 -8.78
C GLU A 54 -11.98 2.66 -7.42
N LYS A 55 -11.73 1.47 -6.88
CA LYS A 55 -12.26 1.08 -5.57
C LYS A 55 -11.80 2.01 -4.45
N ILE A 56 -10.50 2.35 -4.43
CA ILE A 56 -9.93 3.25 -3.42
C ILE A 56 -10.52 4.66 -3.55
N ALA A 57 -10.69 5.16 -4.78
CA ALA A 57 -11.28 6.46 -5.02
C ALA A 57 -12.75 6.52 -4.54
N TRP A 58 -13.53 5.44 -4.73
CA TRP A 58 -14.90 5.34 -4.21
C TRP A 58 -14.97 5.31 -2.68
N GLU A 59 -14.04 4.60 -2.03
CA GLU A 59 -14.00 4.47 -0.56
C GLU A 59 -13.75 5.81 0.13
N VAL A 60 -12.95 6.69 -0.47
CA VAL A 60 -12.63 8.01 0.10
C VAL A 60 -13.75 9.03 -0.14
N TYR A 61 -14.54 8.84 -1.20
CA TYR A 61 -15.63 9.75 -1.54
C TYR A 61 -16.87 9.61 -0.62
N TRP A 62 -17.12 8.40 -0.10
CA TRP A 62 -18.24 8.07 0.80
C TRP A 62 -17.93 8.28 2.28
#